data_AF-A0A519LNG3-F1
#
_entry.id   AF-A0A519LNG3-F1
#
_cell.length_a   1.000
_cell.length_b   1.000
_cell.length_c   1.000
_cell.angle_alpha   90.00
_cell.angle_beta   90.00
_cell.angle_gamma   90.00
#
_symmetry.space_group_name_H-M   'P 1'
#
loop_
_entity.id
_entity.type
_entity.pdbx_description
1 polymer ?
#
loop_
_entity_poly.entity_id
_entity_poly.type
_entity_poly.pdbx_seq_one_letter_code
_entity_poly.pdbx_strand_id
1 'polypeptide(L)'
;MKNKQLKYKFVLLIWILGCSLQLTAQTKTQEIPSELVSGEDIKPFIDSLKQRILSDTIKFDRKDLKHVNGRTENQNSYSMLITVNMKYSYRLDIVNGALVKEFANEILNSENIESINYIKKENAPILGGFMAKDGWILITLKPKIKLDFTVGGLKYRKGKKRKGGDNFLQRKDGEIMIRT
;
A
#
# COMPACT_ATOMS: atom_id res chain seq x y z
N MET A 1 -13.37 -57.93 -38.09
CA MET A 1 -12.27 -57.13 -37.48
C MET A 1 -12.64 -55.69 -37.05
N LYS A 2 -13.93 -55.32 -36.87
CA LYS A 2 -14.31 -53.93 -36.49
C LYS A 2 -14.61 -53.70 -34.99
N ASN A 3 -14.82 -54.75 -34.19
CA ASN A 3 -15.26 -54.60 -32.79
C ASN A 3 -14.13 -54.45 -31.74
N LYS A 4 -12.87 -54.75 -32.07
CA LYS A 4 -11.76 -54.59 -31.12
C LYS A 4 -11.33 -53.13 -30.95
N GLN A 5 -11.31 -52.34 -32.02
CA GLN A 5 -10.84 -50.94 -31.94
C GLN A 5 -11.79 -50.00 -31.19
N LEU A 6 -13.10 -50.30 -31.15
CA LEU A 6 -14.08 -49.46 -30.46
C LEU A 6 -13.95 -49.56 -28.93
N LYS A 7 -13.60 -50.75 -28.40
CA LYS A 7 -13.38 -50.96 -26.97
C LYS A 7 -12.15 -50.21 -26.44
N TYR A 8 -11.05 -50.16 -27.21
CA TYR A 8 -9.84 -49.42 -26.79
C TYR A 8 -10.04 -47.90 -26.77
N LYS A 9 -10.87 -47.35 -27.68
CA LYS A 9 -11.19 -45.91 -27.68
C LYS A 9 -12.02 -45.49 -26.47
N PHE A 10 -12.94 -46.35 -26.00
CA PHE A 10 -13.73 -46.08 -24.80
C PHE A 10 -12.92 -46.18 -23.49
N VAL A 11 -12.00 -47.15 -23.41
CA VAL A 11 -11.12 -47.30 -22.23
C VAL A 11 -10.14 -46.13 -22.11
N LEU A 12 -9.62 -45.62 -23.24
CA LEU A 12 -8.73 -44.46 -23.23
C LEU A 12 -9.46 -43.17 -22.80
N LEU A 13 -10.74 -43.00 -23.18
CA LEU A 13 -11.55 -41.83 -22.81
C LEU A 13 -11.85 -41.80 -21.30
N ILE A 14 -12.07 -42.97 -20.69
CA ILE A 14 -12.34 -43.10 -19.24
C ILE A 14 -11.06 -42.80 -18.42
N TRP A 15 -9.88 -43.17 -18.94
CA TRP A 15 -8.61 -42.83 -18.30
C TRP A 15 -8.27 -41.34 -18.36
N ILE A 16 -8.61 -40.65 -19.47
CA ILE A 16 -8.38 -39.21 -19.60
C ILE A 16 -9.35 -38.40 -18.71
N LEU A 17 -10.59 -38.86 -18.53
CA LEU A 17 -11.54 -38.22 -17.61
C LEU A 17 -11.17 -38.41 -16.13
N GLY A 18 -10.54 -39.53 -15.77
CA GLY A 18 -10.09 -39.80 -14.39
C GLY A 18 -8.95 -38.91 -13.88
N CYS A 19 -8.12 -38.35 -14.76
CA CYS A 19 -7.00 -37.47 -14.37
C CYS A 19 -7.39 -36.00 -14.14
N SER A 20 -8.65 -35.61 -14.34
CA SER A 20 -9.07 -34.20 -14.24
C SER A 20 -9.55 -33.76 -12.85
N LEU A 21 -9.63 -34.68 -11.88
CA LEU A 21 -10.11 -34.39 -10.53
C LEU A 21 -8.94 -34.52 -9.55
N GLN A 22 -8.34 -33.37 -9.23
CA GLN A 22 -7.66 -33.01 -7.97
C GLN A 22 -6.45 -32.10 -8.21
N LEU A 23 -6.70 -30.93 -8.78
CA LEU A 23 -5.90 -29.74 -8.51
C LEU A 23 -6.85 -28.69 -7.90
N THR A 24 -7.40 -29.00 -6.73
CA THR A 24 -7.88 -27.92 -5.87
C THR A 24 -6.62 -27.24 -5.32
N ALA A 25 -6.22 -26.15 -5.97
CA ALA A 25 -5.27 -25.23 -5.38
C ALA A 25 -5.86 -24.73 -4.06
N GLN A 26 -5.50 -25.37 -2.95
CA GLN A 26 -5.68 -24.78 -1.63
C GLN A 26 -4.80 -23.52 -1.63
N THR A 27 -5.41 -22.39 -1.95
CA THR A 27 -4.82 -21.08 -1.71
C THR A 27 -4.79 -20.90 -0.21
N LYS A 28 -3.76 -21.47 0.43
CA LYS A 28 -3.42 -21.18 1.81
C LYS A 28 -3.15 -19.69 1.84
N THR A 29 -4.12 -18.91 2.30
CA THR A 29 -3.97 -17.46 2.42
C THR A 29 -2.86 -17.26 3.43
N GLN A 30 -1.67 -16.87 2.97
CA GLN A 30 -0.61 -16.51 3.89
C GLN A 30 -1.07 -15.24 4.60
N GLU A 31 -1.54 -15.40 5.84
CA GLU A 31 -1.81 -14.28 6.71
C GLU A 31 -0.48 -13.59 7.00
N ILE A 32 -0.40 -12.32 6.63
CA ILE A 32 0.80 -11.54 6.83
C ILE A 32 0.80 -11.06 8.28
N PRO A 33 1.89 -11.30 9.04
CA PRO A 33 1.94 -10.89 10.42
C PRO A 33 1.75 -9.37 10.53
N SER A 34 0.70 -9.00 11.24
CA SER A 34 0.29 -7.62 11.46
C SER A 34 -0.19 -7.43 12.90
N GLU A 35 -0.02 -6.22 13.40
CA GLU A 35 -0.49 -5.82 14.72
C GLU A 35 -1.78 -5.03 14.55
N LEU A 36 -2.87 -5.54 15.13
CA LEU A 36 -4.17 -4.86 15.14
C LEU A 36 -4.22 -3.88 16.30
N VAL A 37 -4.47 -2.61 15.98
CA VAL A 37 -4.74 -1.55 16.94
C VAL A 37 -6.21 -1.16 16.82
N SER A 38 -6.94 -1.20 17.93
CA SER A 38 -8.39 -0.92 17.96
C SER A 38 -8.80 -0.34 19.31
N GLY A 39 -10.02 0.22 19.39
CA GLY A 39 -10.55 0.76 20.64
C GLY A 39 -9.71 1.90 21.21
N GLU A 40 -9.36 1.79 22.51
CA GLU A 40 -8.64 2.83 23.25
C GLU A 40 -7.19 3.05 22.76
N ASP A 41 -6.58 2.04 22.14
CA ASP A 41 -5.20 2.11 21.65
C ASP A 41 -5.04 2.93 20.37
N ILE A 42 -6.15 3.24 19.67
CA ILE A 42 -6.12 4.00 18.41
C ILE A 42 -5.53 5.38 18.62
N LYS A 43 -5.96 6.10 19.67
CA LYS A 43 -5.54 7.49 19.89
C LYS A 43 -4.04 7.57 20.23
N PRO A 44 -3.50 6.81 21.21
CA PRO A 44 -2.06 6.79 21.48
C PRO A 44 -1.22 6.43 20.25
N PHE A 45 -1.65 5.42 19.47
CA PHE A 45 -0.94 5.04 18.25
C PHE A 45 -0.89 6.17 17.23
N ILE A 46 -2.03 6.81 16.98
CA ILE A 46 -2.14 7.92 16.03
C ILE A 46 -1.35 9.14 16.48
N ASP A 47 -1.36 9.47 17.77
CA ASP A 47 -0.58 10.58 18.32
C ASP A 47 0.93 10.33 18.12
N SER A 48 1.40 9.11 18.41
CA SER A 48 2.79 8.69 18.16
C SER A 48 3.15 8.75 16.67
N LEU A 49 2.25 8.28 15.80
CA LEU A 49 2.44 8.31 14.35
C LEU A 49 2.55 9.75 13.83
N LYS A 50 1.68 10.66 14.29
CA LYS A 50 1.73 12.08 13.92
C LYS A 50 3.06 12.70 14.33
N GLN A 51 3.49 12.47 15.58
CA GLN A 51 4.76 12.99 16.07
C GLN A 51 5.92 12.50 15.22
N ARG A 52 5.95 11.20 14.90
CA ARG A 52 6.98 10.61 14.03
C ARG A 52 7.00 11.27 12.66
N ILE A 53 5.86 11.35 11.97
CA ILE A 53 5.75 11.96 10.63
C ILE A 53 6.22 13.42 10.64
N LEU A 54 5.84 14.20 11.66
CA LEU A 54 6.26 15.60 11.79
C LEU A 54 7.75 15.73 12.11
N SER A 55 8.30 14.85 12.95
CA SER A 55 9.75 14.77 13.21
C SER A 55 10.51 14.45 11.92
N ASP A 56 10.06 13.43 11.18
CA ASP A 56 10.73 12.97 9.97
C ASP A 56 10.65 14.04 8.86
N THR A 57 9.55 14.81 8.81
CA THR A 57 9.41 16.02 7.98
C THR A 57 10.49 17.06 8.26
N ILE A 58 10.78 17.32 9.53
CA ILE A 58 11.78 18.32 9.93
C ILE A 58 13.19 17.82 9.61
N LYS A 59 13.43 16.51 9.75
CA LYS A 59 14.74 15.87 9.48
C LYS A 59 15.04 15.71 7.99
N PHE A 60 14.03 15.73 7.13
CA PHE A 60 14.20 15.54 5.69
C PHE A 60 15.21 16.53 5.11
N ASP A 61 16.23 15.99 4.42
CA ASP A 61 17.16 16.75 3.60
C ASP A 61 16.99 16.35 2.13
N ARG A 62 16.91 17.35 1.25
CA ARG A 62 16.85 17.15 -0.20
C ARG A 62 18.08 16.43 -0.75
N LYS A 63 19.23 16.50 -0.07
CA LYS A 63 20.45 15.77 -0.45
C LYS A 63 20.26 14.25 -0.40
N ASP A 64 19.26 13.78 0.34
CA ASP A 64 18.95 12.36 0.44
C ASP A 64 18.10 11.87 -0.73
N LEU A 65 17.73 12.72 -1.67
CA LEU A 65 17.03 12.32 -2.89
C LEU A 65 18.02 11.68 -3.87
N LYS A 66 17.81 10.41 -4.19
CA LYS A 66 18.53 9.69 -5.24
C LYS A 66 17.66 9.54 -6.47
N HIS A 67 18.27 9.74 -7.63
CA HIS A 67 17.63 9.53 -8.92
C HIS A 67 18.14 8.22 -9.52
N VAL A 68 17.29 7.21 -9.62
CA VAL A 68 17.64 5.87 -10.15
C VAL A 68 16.59 5.45 -11.17
N ASN A 69 17.01 5.11 -12.39
CA ASN A 69 16.12 4.57 -13.45
C ASN A 69 14.85 5.42 -13.68
N GLY A 70 14.99 6.75 -13.72
CA GLY A 70 13.87 7.68 -13.92
C GLY A 70 12.95 7.85 -12.70
N ARG A 71 13.31 7.28 -11.54
CA ARG A 71 12.58 7.43 -10.27
C ARG A 71 13.42 8.26 -9.30
N THR A 72 12.73 9.05 -8.47
CA THR A 72 13.34 9.69 -7.31
C THR A 72 12.90 8.96 -6.07
N GLU A 73 13.84 8.64 -5.21
CA GLU A 73 13.58 7.98 -3.95
C GLU A 73 14.43 8.60 -2.85
N ASN A 74 13.92 8.55 -1.62
CA ASN A 74 14.72 8.86 -0.46
C ASN A 74 15.74 7.73 -0.20
N GLN A 75 17.00 8.11 -0.04
CA GLN A 75 18.07 7.22 0.44
C GLN A 75 17.81 6.81 1.89
N ASN A 76 17.31 7.75 2.69
CA ASN A 76 16.90 7.52 4.07
C ASN A 76 15.39 7.23 4.17
N SER A 77 15.00 6.49 5.20
CA SER A 77 13.62 6.14 5.48
C SER A 77 12.92 7.29 6.21
N TYR A 78 12.04 8.01 5.51
CA TYR A 78 11.33 9.18 6.07
C TYR A 78 9.83 8.96 6.28
N SER A 79 9.22 7.99 5.61
CA SER A 79 7.80 7.70 5.79
C SER A 79 7.47 6.25 5.50
N MET A 80 6.53 5.73 6.29
CA MET A 80 5.86 4.47 5.98
C MET A 80 4.80 4.69 4.91
N LEU A 81 4.45 3.62 4.20
CA LEU A 81 3.23 3.61 3.40
C LEU A 81 2.02 3.65 4.34
N ILE A 82 1.11 4.58 4.12
CA ILE A 82 -0.17 4.65 4.84
C ILE A 82 -1.28 4.39 3.83
N THR A 83 -2.12 3.40 4.07
CA THR A 83 -3.29 3.12 3.22
C THR A 83 -4.56 3.27 4.02
N VAL A 84 -5.48 4.12 3.53
CA VAL A 84 -6.77 4.37 4.15
C VAL A 84 -7.86 3.67 3.35
N ASN A 85 -8.70 2.89 4.05
CA ASN A 85 -9.80 2.11 3.51
C ASN A 85 -9.43 1.26 2.29
N MET A 86 -8.20 0.72 2.27
CA MET A 86 -7.66 -0.08 1.15
C MET A 86 -7.70 0.58 -0.23
N LYS A 87 -7.97 1.90 -0.28
CA LYS A 87 -8.35 2.60 -1.50
C LYS A 87 -7.41 3.77 -1.79
N TYR A 88 -6.94 4.43 -0.73
CA TYR A 88 -6.12 5.61 -0.82
C TYR A 88 -4.77 5.31 -0.18
N SER A 89 -3.70 5.38 -0.96
CA SER A 89 -2.35 5.15 -0.49
C SER A 89 -1.59 6.47 -0.46
N TYR A 90 -0.95 6.72 0.67
CA TYR A 90 -0.25 7.93 1.02
C TYR A 90 1.16 7.56 1.42
N ARG A 91 2.11 8.04 0.63
CA ARG A 91 3.52 8.04 1.01
C ARG A 91 3.94 9.49 1.12
N LEU A 92 4.25 9.89 2.33
CA LEU A 92 4.69 11.24 2.63
C LEU A 92 6.20 11.26 2.42
N ASP A 93 6.66 11.11 1.18
CA ASP A 93 8.07 11.40 0.88
C ASP A 93 8.16 12.93 0.72
N ILE A 94 8.69 13.59 1.76
CA ILE A 94 8.28 14.95 2.15
C ILE A 94 9.13 16.01 1.48
N VAL A 95 8.50 17.01 0.87
CA VAL A 95 9.16 18.26 0.44
C VAL A 95 8.50 19.51 1.05
N ASN A 96 7.28 19.39 1.61
CA ASN A 96 6.50 20.51 2.14
C ASN A 96 5.80 20.17 3.47
N GLY A 97 6.26 20.77 4.57
CA GLY A 97 5.73 20.51 5.90
C GLY A 97 4.30 21.00 6.16
N ALA A 98 3.82 22.02 5.44
CA ALA A 98 2.44 22.48 5.58
C ALA A 98 1.44 21.40 5.13
N LEU A 99 1.76 20.72 4.03
CA LEU A 99 0.96 19.64 3.47
C LEU A 99 0.98 18.39 4.36
N VAL A 100 2.11 18.09 4.96
CA VAL A 100 2.19 16.98 5.93
C VAL A 100 1.36 17.26 7.16
N LYS A 101 1.38 18.50 7.66
CA LYS A 101 0.53 18.94 8.77
C LYS A 101 -0.96 18.81 8.43
N GLU A 102 -1.35 19.23 7.24
CA GLU A 102 -2.72 19.08 6.74
C GLU A 102 -3.14 17.59 6.70
N PHE A 103 -2.31 16.73 6.11
CA PHE A 103 -2.55 15.28 6.11
C PHE A 103 -2.70 14.71 7.52
N ALA A 104 -1.78 15.06 8.44
CA ALA A 104 -1.80 14.58 9.81
C ALA A 104 -3.07 15.01 10.57
N ASN A 105 -3.61 16.19 10.28
CA ASN A 105 -4.82 16.67 10.93
C ASN A 105 -6.08 16.03 10.37
N GLU A 106 -6.19 15.94 9.05
CA GLU A 106 -7.41 15.51 8.37
C GLU A 106 -7.52 13.97 8.28
N ILE A 107 -6.44 13.31 7.84
CA ILE A 107 -6.45 11.86 7.59
C ILE A 107 -6.18 11.06 8.86
N LEU A 108 -5.27 11.54 9.71
CA LEU A 108 -4.91 10.87 10.97
C LEU A 108 -5.75 11.38 12.15
N ASN A 109 -7.02 11.72 11.95
CA ASN A 109 -7.91 12.00 13.07
C ASN A 109 -8.39 10.67 13.70
N SER A 110 -7.97 10.39 14.94
CA SER A 110 -8.32 9.15 15.66
C SER A 110 -9.82 8.94 15.83
N GLU A 111 -10.61 10.01 15.90
CA GLU A 111 -12.06 9.92 16.05
C GLU A 111 -12.73 9.28 14.82
N ASN A 112 -12.10 9.39 13.66
CA ASN A 112 -12.59 8.87 12.38
C ASN A 112 -12.15 7.43 12.12
N ILE A 113 -11.24 6.88 12.92
CA ILE A 113 -10.59 5.60 12.68
C ILE A 113 -11.30 4.50 13.46
N GLU A 114 -11.57 3.39 12.79
CA GLU A 114 -12.17 2.17 13.35
C GLU A 114 -11.10 1.17 13.78
N SER A 115 -10.09 0.95 12.95
CA SER A 115 -8.99 0.04 13.24
C SER A 115 -7.75 0.39 12.44
N ILE A 116 -6.60 -0.07 12.92
CA ILE A 116 -5.32 0.07 12.23
C ILE A 116 -4.64 -1.30 12.22
N ASN A 117 -4.21 -1.75 11.05
CA ASN A 117 -3.30 -2.89 10.94
C ASN A 117 -1.91 -2.38 10.63
N TYR A 118 -0.99 -2.60 11.55
CA TYR A 118 0.41 -2.24 11.38
C TYR A 118 1.23 -3.44 10.93
N ILE A 119 1.83 -3.33 9.75
CA ILE A 119 2.71 -4.34 9.16
C ILE A 119 4.15 -3.81 9.24
N LYS A 120 4.99 -4.54 9.97
CA LYS A 120 6.40 -4.21 10.13
C LYS A 120 7.17 -4.35 8.81
N LYS A 121 8.28 -3.63 8.68
CA LYS A 121 9.09 -3.54 7.46
C LYS A 121 9.58 -4.89 6.92
N GLU A 122 9.72 -5.90 7.78
CA GLU A 122 10.15 -7.24 7.39
C GLU A 122 9.08 -7.97 6.55
N ASN A 123 7.81 -7.63 6.80
CA ASN A 123 6.65 -8.30 6.19
C ASN A 123 5.94 -7.42 5.14
N ALA A 124 6.05 -6.10 5.25
CA ALA A 124 5.34 -5.14 4.40
C ALA A 124 5.68 -5.23 2.89
N PRO A 125 6.94 -5.51 2.46
CA PRO A 125 7.28 -5.65 1.04
C PRO A 125 6.52 -6.78 0.32
N ILE A 126 6.04 -7.80 1.05
CA ILE A 126 5.32 -8.96 0.50
C ILE A 126 4.08 -8.51 -0.30
N LEU A 127 3.43 -7.41 0.12
CA LEU A 127 2.24 -6.87 -0.55
C LEU A 127 2.45 -5.50 -1.18
N GLY A 128 3.19 -4.62 -0.48
CA GLY A 128 3.35 -3.23 -0.90
C GLY A 128 4.56 -2.99 -1.81
N GLY A 129 5.36 -4.03 -2.05
CA GLY A 129 6.59 -3.94 -2.83
C GLY A 129 7.54 -2.88 -2.27
N PHE A 130 8.27 -2.20 -3.17
CA PHE A 130 9.24 -1.18 -2.80
C PHE A 130 8.64 0.01 -2.02
N MET A 131 7.36 0.34 -2.26
CA MET A 131 6.70 1.47 -1.59
C MET A 131 6.47 1.23 -0.10
N ALA A 132 6.42 -0.04 0.33
CA ALA A 132 6.20 -0.44 1.72
C ALA A 132 7.47 -0.99 2.38
N LYS A 133 8.66 -0.73 1.79
CA LYS A 133 9.95 -1.22 2.31
C LYS A 133 10.23 -0.82 3.76
N ASP A 134 9.62 0.28 4.19
CA ASP A 134 9.80 0.88 5.51
C ASP A 134 8.68 0.50 6.50
N GLY A 135 7.75 -0.36 6.09
CA GLY A 135 6.55 -0.72 6.82
C GLY A 135 5.27 -0.19 6.17
N TRP A 136 4.13 -0.72 6.61
CA TRP A 136 2.82 -0.37 6.09
C TRP A 136 1.80 -0.24 7.21
N ILE A 137 1.08 0.89 7.23
CA ILE A 137 -0.04 1.15 8.13
C ILE A 137 -1.32 1.12 7.30
N LEU A 138 -2.23 0.20 7.60
CA LEU A 138 -3.54 0.11 6.99
C LEU A 138 -4.58 0.65 7.97
N ILE A 139 -5.16 1.80 7.64
CA ILE A 139 -6.17 2.49 8.44
C ILE A 139 -7.54 2.18 7.86
N THR A 140 -8.44 1.66 8.70
CA THR A 140 -9.86 1.52 8.40
C THR A 140 -10.60 2.65 9.09
N LEU A 141 -11.41 3.41 8.35
CA LEU A 141 -12.25 4.47 8.89
C LEU A 141 -13.59 3.92 9.34
N LYS A 142 -14.19 4.56 10.34
CA LYS A 142 -15.55 4.31 10.76
C LYS A 142 -16.54 4.48 9.59
N PRO A 143 -17.66 3.75 9.60
CA PRO A 143 -18.69 3.89 8.57
C PRO A 143 -19.18 5.34 8.41
N LYS A 144 -19.48 5.72 7.17
CA LYS A 144 -20.07 7.03 6.79
C LYS A 144 -19.19 8.26 7.03
N ILE A 145 -17.93 8.11 7.46
CA ILE A 145 -16.97 9.21 7.48
C ILE A 145 -16.70 9.71 6.06
N LYS A 146 -16.74 11.03 5.88
CA LYS A 146 -16.33 11.72 4.66
C LYS A 146 -15.04 12.47 4.95
N LEU A 147 -13.95 12.10 4.28
CA LEU A 147 -12.69 12.83 4.31
C LEU A 147 -12.42 13.46 2.95
N ASP A 148 -11.75 14.61 2.96
CA ASP A 148 -11.08 15.10 1.77
C ASP A 148 -9.77 14.34 1.59
N PHE A 149 -9.70 13.53 0.54
CA PHE A 149 -8.53 12.72 0.22
C PHE A 149 -7.53 13.44 -0.71
N THR A 150 -7.80 14.70 -1.08
CA THR A 150 -6.91 15.56 -1.87
C THR A 150 -5.94 16.38 -1.03
N VAL A 151 -6.10 16.34 0.30
CA VAL A 151 -5.25 17.03 1.28
C VAL A 151 -3.79 16.58 1.21
N GLY A 152 -2.89 17.46 1.64
CA GLY A 152 -1.47 17.12 1.73
C GLY A 152 -0.77 17.03 0.37
N GLY A 153 -1.34 17.63 -0.68
CA GLY A 153 -0.67 17.79 -1.97
C GLY A 153 -0.74 16.60 -2.92
N LEU A 154 -1.49 15.57 -2.51
CA LEU A 154 -1.51 14.26 -3.13
C LEU A 154 -2.49 14.29 -4.31
N LYS A 155 -1.99 14.68 -5.48
CA LYS A 155 -2.83 14.76 -6.70
C LYS A 155 -3.21 13.37 -7.19
N TYR A 156 -4.52 13.13 -7.27
CA TYR A 156 -5.12 11.99 -7.94
C TYR A 156 -4.69 11.89 -9.42
N ARG A 157 -3.95 10.85 -9.81
CA ARG A 157 -3.76 10.51 -11.24
C ARG A 157 -4.86 9.55 -11.69
N LYS A 158 -5.88 10.09 -12.37
CA LYS A 158 -6.97 9.33 -12.99
C LYS A 158 -6.38 8.34 -14.01
N GLY A 159 -6.64 7.03 -13.85
CA GLY A 159 -6.33 6.01 -14.88
C GLY A 159 -5.42 4.84 -14.49
N LYS A 160 -4.81 4.82 -13.29
CA LYS A 160 -4.20 3.58 -12.74
C LYS A 160 -5.15 2.97 -11.71
N LYS A 161 -5.29 1.64 -11.71
CA LYS A 161 -6.32 0.88 -10.95
C LYS A 161 -6.33 1.08 -9.42
N ARG A 162 -5.46 1.93 -8.85
CA ARG A 162 -5.45 2.38 -7.45
C ARG A 162 -5.30 3.90 -7.40
N LYS A 163 -6.06 4.58 -6.53
CA LYS A 163 -6.05 6.04 -6.37
C LYS A 163 -4.87 6.43 -5.46
N GLY A 164 -3.64 6.40 -6.00
CA GLY A 164 -2.43 6.85 -5.30
C GLY A 164 -2.04 8.27 -5.71
N GLY A 165 -1.57 9.06 -4.74
CA GLY A 165 -0.89 10.34 -4.94
C GLY A 165 0.49 10.29 -4.28
N ASP A 166 1.42 11.09 -4.78
CA ASP A 166 2.77 11.23 -4.22
C ASP A 166 3.19 12.70 -4.30
N ASN A 167 3.85 13.20 -3.25
CA ASN A 167 4.32 14.57 -3.14
C ASN A 167 5.57 14.87 -3.98
N PHE A 168 6.21 13.87 -4.59
CA PHE A 168 7.35 14.08 -5.50
C PHE A 168 7.07 14.99 -6.71
N LEU A 169 5.81 15.23 -7.07
CA LEU A 169 5.46 16.07 -8.22
C LEU A 169 5.42 17.57 -7.90
N GLN A 170 5.66 17.98 -6.65
CA GLN A 170 5.68 19.38 -6.24
C GLN A 170 7.09 19.95 -6.40
N ARG A 171 7.40 20.35 -7.63
CA ARG A 171 8.67 20.95 -8.04
C ARG A 171 8.67 22.45 -7.77
N LYS A 172 9.84 22.99 -7.41
CA LYS A 172 10.10 24.44 -7.50
C LYS A 172 10.40 24.80 -8.97
N ASP A 173 10.16 26.05 -9.34
CA ASP A 173 10.56 26.55 -10.66
C ASP A 173 12.07 26.34 -10.87
N GLY A 174 12.43 25.82 -12.05
CA GLY A 174 13.82 25.55 -12.43
C GLY A 174 14.35 24.15 -12.11
N GLU A 175 13.62 23.31 -11.37
CA GLU A 175 14.06 21.93 -11.14
C GLU A 175 13.94 21.08 -12.43
N ILE A 176 14.67 19.96 -12.56
CA ILE A 176 14.61 19.04 -13.72
C ILE A 176 13.37 18.12 -13.69
N MET A 177 12.59 18.10 -14.78
CA MET A 177 11.36 17.30 -14.87
C MET A 177 11.69 15.80 -14.89
N ILE A 178 11.32 15.10 -13.82
CA ILE A 178 11.43 13.65 -13.75
C ILE A 178 10.24 13.03 -14.50
N ARG A 179 10.52 12.38 -15.64
CA ARG A 179 9.53 11.60 -16.39
C ARG A 179 9.56 10.15 -15.88
N THR A 180 8.42 9.68 -15.36
CA THR A 180 8.14 8.26 -15.08
C THR A 180 7.83 7.49 -16.34
#